data_AF-A0AA44CA38-F1
#
_entry.id   AF-A0AA44CA38-F1
#
_cell.length_a   1.000
_cell.length_b   1.000
_cell.length_c   1.000
_cell.angle_alpha   90.00
_cell.angle_beta   90.00
_cell.angle_gamma   90.00
#
_symmetry.space_group_name_H-M   'P 1'
#
loop_
_entity.id
_entity.type
_entity.pdbx_description
1 polymer ?
#
loop_
_entity_poly.entity_id
_entity_poly.type
_entity_poly.pdbx_seq_one_letter_code
_entity_poly.pdbx_strand_id
1 'polypeptide(L)'
;MDMTTAALIGITLGTGLTTAGCYLTGRAAGIRLGLQRGHRDGHDAAREQLAAELLEAGQRLTSAERILAATRAELRQVQNERARERRQTAEALEEATLRLDEAQGLSARHIALLSQAATNLELAAATWDAMTATRKARDARTVAGQLRELAAAIGAERQEVAA
;
A
#
# COMPACT_ATOMS: atom_id res chain seq x y z
N MET A 1 14.85 24.74 12.09
CA MET A 1 14.27 25.96 11.50
C MET A 1 13.78 25.56 10.13
N ASP A 2 12.47 25.56 9.94
CA ASP A 2 11.88 25.14 8.68
C ASP A 2 12.17 26.19 7.59
N MET A 3 12.40 25.73 6.37
CA MET A 3 12.78 26.56 5.22
C MET A 3 11.77 27.71 4.96
N THR A 4 10.52 27.53 5.40
CA THR A 4 9.43 28.50 5.34
C THR A 4 9.59 29.68 6.30
N THR A 5 10.16 29.46 7.49
CA THR A 5 10.39 30.52 8.48
C THR A 5 11.53 31.44 8.04
N ALA A 6 12.58 30.88 7.43
CA ALA A 6 13.68 31.65 6.85
C ALA A 6 13.22 32.54 5.68
N ALA A 7 12.35 32.02 4.80
CA ALA A 7 11.79 32.79 3.69
C ALA A 7 10.94 33.98 4.18
N LEU A 8 10.12 33.78 5.22
CA LEU A 8 9.27 34.82 5.80
C LEU A 8 10.09 35.96 6.45
N ILE A 9 11.19 35.61 7.12
CA ILE A 9 12.14 36.58 7.70
C ILE A 9 12.87 37.34 6.59
N GLY A 10 13.27 36.65 5.52
CA GLY A 10 13.92 37.28 4.36
C GLY A 10 13.02 38.30 3.65
N ILE A 11 11.75 37.98 3.44
CA ILE A 11 10.78 38.88 2.78
C ILE A 11 10.50 40.11 3.66
N THR A 12 10.32 39.93 4.97
CA THR A 12 10.03 41.04 5.90
C THR A 12 11.23 41.98 6.11
N LEU A 13 12.46 41.44 6.16
CA LEU A 13 13.68 42.26 6.20
C LEU A 13 13.91 42.97 4.86
N GLY A 14 13.67 42.29 3.74
CA GLY A 14 13.80 42.87 2.41
C GLY A 14 12.85 44.04 2.18
N THR A 15 11.57 43.91 2.56
CA THR A 15 10.60 45.01 2.46
C THR A 15 10.96 46.15 3.42
N GLY A 16 11.36 45.86 4.66
CA GLY A 16 11.79 46.88 5.63
C GLY A 16 12.97 47.73 5.14
N LEU A 17 14.01 47.09 4.59
CA LEU A 17 15.18 47.78 4.01
C LEU A 17 14.82 48.60 2.78
N THR A 18 13.94 48.07 1.92
CA THR A 18 13.51 48.79 0.71
C THR A 18 12.68 50.03 1.08
N THR A 19 11.79 49.91 2.06
CA THR A 19 10.95 51.03 2.54
C THR A 19 11.79 52.12 3.21
N ALA A 20 12.77 51.72 4.04
CA ALA A 20 13.73 52.66 4.63
C ALA A 20 14.62 53.32 3.56
N GLY A 21 15.02 52.56 2.54
CA GLY A 21 15.73 53.07 1.36
C GLY A 21 14.94 54.14 0.62
N CYS A 22 13.68 53.87 0.27
CA CYS A 22 12.78 54.83 -0.39
C CYS A 22 12.54 56.09 0.46
N TYR A 23 12.41 55.95 1.78
CA TYR A 23 12.27 57.10 2.68
C TYR A 23 13.53 57.98 2.69
N LEU A 24 14.72 57.38 2.74
CA LEU A 24 15.98 58.10 2.76
C LEU A 24 16.31 58.73 1.40
N THR A 25 16.05 58.03 0.29
CA THR A 25 16.25 58.58 -1.06
C THR A 25 15.23 59.66 -1.38
N GLY A 26 13.96 59.49 -1.00
CA GLY A 26 12.93 60.52 -1.10
C GLY A 26 13.27 61.77 -0.27
N ARG A 27 13.80 61.60 0.94
CA ARG A 27 14.29 62.70 1.79
C ARG A 27 15.48 63.43 1.15
N ALA A 28 16.44 62.70 0.58
CA ALA A 28 17.61 63.29 -0.09
C ALA A 28 17.25 63.99 -1.41
N ALA A 29 16.34 63.41 -2.20
CA ALA A 29 15.81 64.00 -3.42
C ALA A 29 14.96 65.25 -3.14
N GLY A 30 14.12 65.21 -2.11
CA GLY A 30 13.33 66.35 -1.64
C GLY A 30 14.18 67.51 -1.13
N ILE A 31 15.30 67.23 -0.43
CA ILE A 31 16.28 68.25 -0.03
C ILE A 31 16.97 68.87 -1.26
N ARG A 32 17.35 68.07 -2.26
CA ARG A 32 17.99 68.58 -3.50
C ARG A 32 17.03 69.39 -4.39
N LEU A 33 15.81 68.92 -4.59
CA LEU A 33 14.79 69.63 -5.38
C LEU A 33 14.28 70.88 -4.68
N GLY A 34 14.12 70.84 -3.35
CA GLY A 34 13.73 71.99 -2.54
C GLY A 34 14.76 73.12 -2.53
N LEU A 35 16.03 72.83 -2.83
CA LEU A 35 17.11 73.82 -3.01
C LEU A 35 17.09 74.49 -4.40
N GLN A 36 16.49 73.86 -5.43
CA GLN A 36 16.59 74.34 -6.82
C GLN A 36 15.34 75.02 -7.38
N ARG A 37 14.14 74.84 -6.81
CA ARG A 37 12.89 75.37 -7.39
C ARG A 37 11.94 76.11 -6.45
N GLY A 38 12.37 76.43 -5.22
CA GLY A 38 11.47 76.92 -4.19
C GLY A 38 10.89 75.75 -3.40
N HIS A 39 11.02 75.84 -2.08
CA HIS A 39 10.99 74.70 -1.16
C HIS A 39 9.65 73.92 -1.12
N ARG A 40 8.56 74.51 -1.64
CA ARG A 40 7.19 74.00 -1.54
C ARG A 40 6.84 73.03 -2.67
N ASP A 41 7.09 73.42 -3.91
CA ASP A 41 6.69 72.65 -5.10
C ASP A 41 7.46 71.33 -5.24
N GLY A 42 8.75 71.32 -4.87
CA GLY A 42 9.57 70.10 -4.86
C GLY A 42 9.19 69.12 -3.73
N HIS A 43 8.70 69.64 -2.61
CA HIS A 43 8.21 68.82 -1.49
C HIS A 43 6.85 68.20 -1.83
N ASP A 44 5.95 68.95 -2.46
CA ASP A 44 4.63 68.46 -2.85
C ASP A 44 4.74 67.39 -3.95
N ALA A 45 5.61 67.58 -4.96
CA ALA A 45 5.87 66.56 -5.98
C ALA A 45 6.47 65.26 -5.40
N ALA A 46 7.40 65.36 -4.45
CA ALA A 46 7.97 64.19 -3.78
C ALA A 46 6.93 63.46 -2.92
N ARG A 47 6.01 64.20 -2.30
CA ARG A 47 4.91 63.64 -1.52
C ARG A 47 3.89 62.91 -2.40
N GLU A 48 3.55 63.47 -3.56
CA GLU A 48 2.65 62.82 -4.53
C GLU A 48 3.26 61.53 -5.09
N GLN A 49 4.55 61.54 -5.43
CA GLN A 49 5.24 60.34 -5.89
C GLN A 49 5.29 59.25 -4.82
N LEU A 50 5.64 59.60 -3.57
CA LEU A 50 5.64 58.64 -2.47
C LEU A 50 4.23 58.08 -2.20
N ALA A 51 3.20 58.91 -2.31
CA ALA A 51 1.81 58.46 -2.14
C ALA A 51 1.40 57.44 -3.22
N ALA A 52 1.81 57.66 -4.48
CA ALA A 52 1.58 56.71 -5.56
C ALA A 52 2.32 55.38 -5.35
N GLU A 53 3.59 55.43 -4.95
CA GLU A 53 4.39 54.24 -4.64
C GLU A 53 3.81 53.44 -3.46
N LEU A 54 3.35 54.11 -2.41
CA LEU A 54 2.69 53.47 -1.27
C LEU A 54 1.34 52.84 -1.64
N LEU A 55 0.56 53.50 -2.50
CA LEU A 55 -0.70 52.95 -3.01
C LEU A 55 -0.44 51.66 -3.80
N GLU A 56 0.53 51.67 -4.71
CA GLU A 56 0.90 50.51 -5.50
C GLU A 56 1.44 49.36 -4.61
N ALA A 57 2.29 49.68 -3.64
CA ALA A 57 2.78 48.71 -2.66
C ALA A 57 1.63 48.09 -1.85
N GLY A 58 0.65 48.89 -1.41
CA GLY A 58 -0.53 48.43 -0.69
C GLY A 58 -1.41 47.50 -1.53
N GLN A 59 -1.60 47.81 -2.81
CA GLN A 59 -2.31 46.95 -3.76
C GLN A 59 -1.59 45.62 -3.98
N ARG A 60 -0.26 45.65 -4.17
CA ARG A 60 0.57 44.45 -4.32
C ARG A 60 0.54 43.59 -3.06
N LEU A 61 0.61 44.18 -1.87
CA LEU A 61 0.51 43.47 -0.60
C LEU A 61 -0.87 42.80 -0.45
N THR A 62 -1.94 43.52 -0.73
CA THR A 62 -3.32 42.97 -0.67
C THR A 62 -3.48 41.80 -1.64
N SER A 63 -2.91 41.89 -2.84
CA SER A 63 -2.91 40.80 -3.82
C SER A 63 -2.13 39.58 -3.30
N ALA A 64 -0.94 39.81 -2.74
CA ALA A 64 -0.12 38.74 -2.17
C ALA A 64 -0.81 38.06 -0.98
N GLU A 65 -1.50 38.80 -0.12
CA GLU A 65 -2.29 38.25 0.99
C GLU A 65 -3.42 37.35 0.49
N ARG A 66 -4.11 37.74 -0.58
CA ARG A 66 -5.16 36.91 -1.20
C ARG A 66 -4.59 35.61 -1.77
N ILE A 67 -3.46 35.68 -2.48
CA ILE A 67 -2.77 34.50 -3.01
C ILE A 67 -2.29 33.60 -1.86
N LEU A 68 -1.74 34.17 -0.79
CA LEU A 68 -1.31 33.41 0.38
C LEU A 68 -2.49 32.73 1.09
N ALA A 69 -3.65 33.39 1.18
CA ALA A 69 -4.85 32.79 1.73
C ALA A 69 -5.35 31.62 0.87
N ALA A 70 -5.39 31.80 -0.46
CA ALA A 70 -5.79 30.75 -1.41
C ALA A 70 -4.86 29.54 -1.35
N THR A 71 -3.55 29.74 -1.44
CA THR A 71 -2.55 28.67 -1.37
C THR A 71 -2.56 27.93 -0.03
N ARG A 72 -2.84 28.62 1.09
CA ARG A 72 -3.05 27.97 2.40
C ARG A 72 -4.30 27.10 2.42
N ALA A 73 -5.38 27.53 1.76
CA ALA A 73 -6.61 26.74 1.66
C ALA A 73 -6.39 25.49 0.80
N GLU A 74 -5.75 25.63 -0.36
CA GLU A 74 -5.38 24.51 -1.24
C GLU A 74 -4.46 23.51 -0.53
N LEU A 75 -3.45 24.01 0.19
CA LEU A 75 -2.55 23.14 0.95
C LEU A 75 -3.31 22.31 1.99
N ARG A 76 -4.25 22.91 2.72
CA ARG A 76 -5.11 22.19 3.67
C ARG A 76 -5.99 21.17 2.96
N GLN A 77 -6.53 21.51 1.80
CA GLN A 77 -7.33 20.58 1.00
C GLN A 77 -6.50 19.36 0.58
N VAL A 78 -5.33 19.57 -0.01
CA VAL A 78 -4.43 18.47 -0.44
C VAL A 78 -3.98 17.62 0.75
N GLN A 79 -3.70 18.24 1.90
CA GLN A 79 -3.37 17.49 3.12
C GLN A 79 -4.54 16.60 3.59
N ASN A 80 -5.77 17.11 3.53
CA ASN A 80 -6.97 16.34 3.87
C ASN A 80 -7.24 15.21 2.88
N GLU A 81 -7.07 15.46 1.58
CA GLU A 81 -7.20 14.44 0.53
C GLU A 81 -6.17 13.33 0.71
N ARG A 82 -4.89 13.67 0.89
CA ARG A 82 -3.83 12.69 1.17
C ARG A 82 -4.10 11.90 2.45
N ALA A 83 -4.66 12.53 3.49
CA ALA A 83 -5.02 11.83 4.71
C ALA A 83 -6.17 10.83 4.48
N ARG A 84 -7.14 11.16 3.63
CA ARG A 84 -8.23 10.25 3.24
C ARG A 84 -7.72 9.10 2.39
N GLU A 85 -6.88 9.37 1.39
CA GLU A 85 -6.27 8.34 0.55
C GLU A 85 -5.43 7.36 1.39
N ARG A 86 -4.66 7.86 2.36
CA ARG A 86 -3.90 7.00 3.29
C ARG A 86 -4.79 6.11 4.15
N ARG A 87 -5.97 6.59 4.57
CA ARG A 87 -6.93 5.75 5.31
C ARG A 87 -7.54 4.69 4.41
N GLN A 88 -8.00 5.08 3.22
CA GLN A 88 -8.59 4.16 2.25
C GLN A 88 -7.61 3.07 1.82
N THR A 89 -6.34 3.44 1.58
CA THR A 89 -5.29 2.47 1.25
C THR A 89 -4.96 1.55 2.43
N ALA A 90 -4.95 2.05 3.67
CA ALA A 90 -4.77 1.21 4.85
C ALA A 90 -5.93 0.22 5.04
N GLU A 91 -7.18 0.66 4.87
CA GLU A 91 -8.37 -0.20 4.93
C GLU A 91 -8.35 -1.27 3.84
N ALA A 92 -8.00 -0.90 2.61
CA ALA A 92 -7.88 -1.85 1.50
C ALA A 92 -6.76 -2.88 1.72
N LEU A 93 -5.64 -2.46 2.32
CA LEU A 93 -4.55 -3.38 2.69
C LEU A 93 -4.99 -4.35 3.79
N GLU A 94 -5.69 -3.87 4.82
CA GLU A 94 -6.22 -4.73 5.89
C GLU A 94 -7.20 -5.77 5.33
N GLU A 95 -8.12 -5.35 4.46
CA GLU A 95 -9.06 -6.26 3.80
C GLU A 95 -8.33 -7.30 2.91
N ALA A 96 -7.31 -6.88 2.18
CA ALA A 96 -6.49 -7.78 1.37
C ALA A 96 -5.71 -8.79 2.23
N THR A 97 -5.20 -8.38 3.40
CA THR A 97 -4.52 -9.29 4.34
C THR A 97 -5.47 -10.32 4.92
N LEU A 98 -6.69 -9.92 5.30
CA LEU A 98 -7.70 -10.85 5.80
C LEU A 98 -8.09 -11.90 4.74
N ARG A 99 -8.30 -11.47 3.48
CA ARG A 99 -8.57 -12.40 2.37
C ARG A 99 -7.40 -13.35 2.11
N LEU A 100 -6.17 -12.88 2.26
CA LEU A 100 -4.98 -13.72 2.09
C LEU A 100 -4.92 -14.79 3.19
N ASP A 101 -5.18 -14.42 4.45
CA ASP A 101 -5.20 -15.35 5.58
C ASP A 101 -6.30 -16.42 5.42
N GLU A 102 -7.49 -16.01 4.97
CA GLU A 102 -8.59 -16.93 4.64
C GLU A 102 -8.18 -17.92 3.53
N ALA A 103 -7.58 -17.43 2.45
CA ALA A 103 -7.12 -18.27 1.35
C ALA A 103 -6.01 -19.25 1.78
N GLN A 104 -5.08 -18.81 2.62
CA GLN A 104 -4.06 -19.68 3.22
C GLN A 104 -4.69 -20.76 4.10
N GLY A 105 -5.68 -20.39 4.92
CA GLY A 105 -6.44 -21.33 5.74
C GLY A 105 -7.17 -22.39 4.91
N LEU A 106 -7.80 -22.00 3.80
CA LEU A 106 -8.44 -22.92 2.86
C LEU A 106 -7.42 -23.84 2.17
N SER A 107 -6.28 -23.29 1.74
CA SER A 107 -5.20 -24.07 1.14
C SER A 107 -4.65 -25.12 2.10
N ALA A 108 -4.39 -24.75 3.35
CA ALA A 108 -3.94 -25.69 4.38
C ALA A 108 -4.96 -26.81 4.63
N ARG A 109 -6.26 -26.48 4.67
CA ARG A 109 -7.34 -27.48 4.78
C ARG A 109 -7.38 -28.43 3.57
N HIS A 110 -7.23 -27.91 2.35
CA HIS A 110 -7.15 -28.76 1.16
C HIS A 110 -5.95 -29.71 1.19
N ILE A 111 -4.78 -29.23 1.61
CA ILE A 111 -3.59 -30.08 1.76
C ILE A 111 -3.85 -31.21 2.77
N ALA A 112 -4.47 -30.89 3.92
CA ALA A 112 -4.82 -31.89 4.93
C ALA A 112 -5.81 -32.94 4.38
N LEU A 113 -6.85 -32.50 3.65
CA LEU A 113 -7.81 -33.41 3.03
C LEU A 113 -7.17 -34.31 1.96
N LEU A 114 -6.28 -33.78 1.12
CA LEU A 114 -5.56 -34.56 0.14
C LEU A 114 -4.62 -35.59 0.80
N SER A 115 -3.94 -35.20 1.88
CA SER A 115 -3.12 -36.14 2.65
C SER A 115 -3.96 -37.25 3.27
N GLN A 116 -5.12 -36.93 3.84
CA GLN A 116 -6.04 -37.92 4.40
C GLN A 116 -6.59 -38.86 3.31
N ALA A 117 -6.95 -38.32 2.15
CA ALA A 117 -7.40 -39.11 1.01
C ALA A 117 -6.30 -40.07 0.52
N ALA A 118 -5.05 -39.61 0.44
CA ALA A 118 -3.91 -40.46 0.08
C ALA A 118 -3.74 -41.62 1.06
N THR A 119 -3.76 -41.35 2.38
CA THR A 119 -3.67 -42.41 3.40
C THR A 119 -4.83 -43.40 3.30
N ASN A 120 -6.05 -42.93 3.03
CA ASN A 120 -7.21 -43.81 2.83
C ASN A 120 -7.04 -44.70 1.58
N LEU A 121 -6.48 -44.16 0.50
CA LEU A 121 -6.20 -44.93 -0.72
C LEU A 121 -5.10 -45.98 -0.49
N GLU A 122 -4.04 -45.64 0.27
CA GLU A 122 -3.00 -46.60 0.67
C GLU A 122 -3.58 -47.74 1.52
N LEU A 123 -4.44 -47.41 2.48
CA LEU A 123 -5.10 -48.42 3.31
C LEU A 123 -6.06 -49.29 2.47
N ALA A 124 -6.82 -48.69 1.55
CA ALA A 124 -7.66 -49.43 0.62
C ALA A 124 -6.83 -50.39 -0.25
N ALA A 125 -5.68 -49.94 -0.79
CA ALA A 125 -4.78 -50.79 -1.55
C ALA A 125 -4.24 -51.97 -0.72
N ALA A 126 -3.77 -51.71 0.51
CA ALA A 126 -3.29 -52.76 1.40
C ALA A 126 -4.39 -53.78 1.76
N THR A 127 -5.62 -53.32 2.00
CA THR A 127 -6.76 -54.23 2.26
C THR A 127 -7.12 -55.07 1.03
N TRP A 128 -7.03 -54.49 -0.16
CA TRP A 128 -7.24 -55.21 -1.42
C TRP A 128 -6.18 -56.30 -1.62
N ASP A 129 -4.90 -55.99 -1.39
CA ASP A 129 -3.81 -56.97 -1.46
C ASP A 129 -4.00 -58.11 -0.45
N ALA A 130 -4.44 -57.80 0.78
CA ALA A 130 -4.78 -58.82 1.77
C ALA A 130 -5.96 -59.71 1.33
N MET A 131 -7.01 -59.11 0.75
CA MET A 131 -8.17 -59.85 0.24
C MET A 131 -7.80 -60.77 -0.94
N THR A 132 -6.93 -60.31 -1.85
CA THR A 132 -6.48 -61.13 -2.98
C THR A 132 -5.57 -62.26 -2.52
N ALA A 133 -4.68 -62.03 -1.56
CA ALA A 133 -3.84 -63.07 -0.97
C ALA A 133 -4.67 -64.14 -0.24
N THR A 134 -5.67 -63.73 0.54
CA THR A 134 -6.57 -64.67 1.23
C THR A 134 -7.42 -65.47 0.25
N ARG A 135 -7.91 -64.85 -0.84
CA ARG A 135 -8.60 -65.57 -1.93
C ARG A 135 -7.70 -66.61 -2.58
N LYS A 136 -6.47 -66.25 -2.99
CA LYS A 136 -5.49 -67.18 -3.56
C LYS A 136 -5.18 -68.35 -2.62
N ALA A 137 -5.02 -68.08 -1.32
CA ALA A 137 -4.77 -69.13 -0.33
C ALA A 137 -5.97 -70.10 -0.19
N ARG A 138 -7.21 -69.59 -0.29
CA ARG A 138 -8.41 -70.43 -0.29
C ARG A 138 -8.46 -71.31 -1.52
N ASP A 139 -8.23 -70.75 -2.71
CA ASP A 139 -8.25 -71.50 -3.97
C ASP A 139 -7.18 -72.60 -3.98
N ALA A 140 -5.97 -72.31 -3.50
CA ALA A 140 -4.90 -73.29 -3.38
C ALA A 140 -5.27 -74.45 -2.43
N ARG A 141 -5.96 -74.18 -1.31
CA ARG A 141 -6.45 -75.22 -0.39
C ARG A 141 -7.52 -76.09 -1.05
N THR A 142 -8.44 -75.48 -1.81
CA THR A 142 -9.46 -76.22 -2.56
C THR A 142 -8.83 -77.16 -3.59
N VAL A 143 -7.88 -76.66 -4.38
CA VAL A 143 -7.15 -77.47 -5.36
C VAL A 143 -6.36 -78.58 -4.67
N ALA A 144 -5.67 -78.28 -3.57
CA ALA A 144 -4.97 -79.30 -2.79
C ALA A 144 -5.93 -80.37 -2.22
N GLY A 145 -7.16 -80.01 -1.85
CA GLY A 145 -8.21 -80.95 -1.45
C GLY A 145 -8.62 -81.87 -2.60
N GLN A 146 -8.95 -81.28 -3.76
CA GLN A 146 -9.31 -82.02 -4.98
C GLN A 146 -8.20 -82.99 -5.41
N LEU A 147 -6.93 -82.57 -5.34
CA LEU A 147 -5.78 -83.43 -5.65
C LEU A 147 -5.63 -84.60 -4.66
N ARG A 148 -5.89 -84.39 -3.37
CA ARG A 148 -5.87 -85.47 -2.38
C ARG A 148 -7.01 -86.47 -2.59
N GLU A 149 -8.21 -85.99 -2.92
CA GLU A 149 -9.36 -86.83 -3.24
C GLU A 149 -9.09 -87.68 -4.49
N LEU A 150 -8.54 -87.07 -5.55
CA LEU A 150 -8.10 -87.79 -6.76
C LEU A 150 -7.03 -88.84 -6.46
N ALA A 151 -6.02 -88.49 -5.65
CA ALA A 151 -4.98 -89.44 -5.26
C ALA A 151 -5.53 -90.62 -4.44
N ALA A 152 -6.49 -90.36 -3.56
CA ALA A 152 -7.18 -91.39 -2.78
C ALA A 152 -8.02 -92.32 -3.68
N ALA A 153 -8.74 -91.77 -4.65
CA ALA A 153 -9.52 -92.55 -5.62
C ALA A 153 -8.64 -93.47 -6.47
N ILE A 154 -7.53 -92.95 -7.01
CA ILE A 154 -6.56 -93.75 -7.79
C ILE A 154 -5.89 -94.82 -6.90
N GLY A 155 -5.61 -94.51 -5.64
CA GLY A 155 -5.06 -95.46 -4.67
C GLY A 155 -6.03 -96.61 -4.36
N ALA A 156 -7.32 -96.30 -4.22
CA ALA A 156 -8.37 -97.29 -4.01
C ALA A 156 -8.58 -98.18 -5.25
N GLU A 157 -8.62 -97.60 -6.45
CA GLU A 157 -8.70 -98.36 -7.71
C GLU A 157 -7.50 -99.32 -7.88
N ARG A 158 -6.30 -98.91 -7.47
CA ARG A 158 -5.11 -99.80 -7.50
C ARG A 158 -5.16 -100.92 -6.48
N GLN A 159 -5.82 -100.74 -5.34
CA GLN A 159 -6.01 -101.80 -4.35
C GLN A 159 -7.09 -102.80 -4.77
N GLU A 160 -8.13 -102.35 -5.48
CA GLU A 160 -9.15 -103.25 -6.06
C GLU A 160 -8.62 -104.10 -7.22
N VAL A 161 -7.66 -103.59 -8.01
CA VAL A 161 -7.03 -104.35 -9.12
C VAL A 161 -5.95 -105.34 -8.63
N ALA A 162 -5.48 -105.20 -7.39
CA ALA A 162 -4.44 -106.04 -6.80
C ALA A 162 -4.96 -107.12 -5.83
N ALA A 163 -6.28 -107.15 -5.56
CA ALA A 163 -6.97 -108.17 -4.75
C ALA A 163 -7.67 -109.19 -5.65
#